data_AF-A0A718Y3C9-F1
#
_entry.id   AF-A0A718Y3C9-F1
#
_cell.length_a   1.000
_cell.length_b   1.000
_cell.length_c   1.000
_cell.angle_alpha   90.00
_cell.angle_beta   90.00
_cell.angle_gamma   90.00
#
_symmetry.space_group_name_H-M   'P 1'
#
loop_
_entity.id
_entity.type
_entity.pdbx_description
1 polymer ?
#
loop_
_entity_poly.entity_id
_entity_poly.type
_entity_poly.pdbx_seq_one_letter_code
_entity_poly.pdbx_strand_id
1 'polypeptide(L)'
;MDNYAIKINNKNNYIVTQTIENFSQKSIDVSSFEIQLMPRSNRPLVCINKDDDQCVFFQEVIKAKIENKKLNFARPNEISLSMSIARKSLQKSQEIRSKLIKKFGNAKTMDLFDHHVNDVYDYLEEVQKVIIFSYKAIETMCNSAIPEEYTYKNDLTKKGIYEVYDKTAIERWVSTTDKISKILPSIYKCTSPSKKSFWGHFKKLEELRNEIVHSKSSSTSTLLSELLSNDINKYFNSCENMLLYFYEHDKKNSFFPVMSGISEIAVIEWEDMKSAFKVIKD
;
A
#
# COMPACT_ATOMS: atom_id res chain seq x y z
N MET A 1 18.17 26.68 2.81
CA MET A 1 18.69 25.35 2.45
C MET A 1 18.40 25.17 0.98
N ASP A 2 19.43 25.20 0.15
CA ASP A 2 19.28 24.98 -1.28
C ASP A 2 18.87 23.52 -1.49
N ASN A 3 17.66 23.30 -2.02
CA ASN A 3 17.15 21.97 -2.31
C ASN A 3 17.85 21.43 -3.56
N TYR A 4 19.00 20.79 -3.38
CA TYR A 4 19.69 20.12 -4.49
C TYR A 4 18.92 18.87 -4.90
N ALA A 5 18.57 18.78 -6.18
CA ALA A 5 18.04 17.57 -6.76
C ALA A 5 19.19 16.67 -7.23
N ILE A 6 19.08 15.37 -7.03
CA ILE A 6 20.18 14.43 -7.24
C ILE A 6 19.67 13.18 -7.95
N LYS A 7 20.41 12.66 -8.95
CA LYS A 7 20.09 11.40 -9.65
C LYS A 7 20.94 10.24 -9.14
N ILE A 8 20.28 9.11 -8.86
CA ILE A 8 20.94 7.81 -8.64
C ILE A 8 20.82 7.00 -9.93
N ASN A 9 21.95 6.61 -10.51
CA ASN A 9 22.03 5.74 -11.70
C ASN A 9 21.12 6.17 -12.87
N ASN A 10 20.94 7.47 -13.07
CA ASN A 10 20.11 8.09 -14.11
C ASN A 10 18.61 7.70 -14.15
N LYS A 11 18.08 6.96 -13.17
CA LYS A 11 16.68 6.48 -13.19
C LYS A 11 15.70 7.43 -12.53
N ASN A 12 15.97 7.85 -11.29
CA ASN A 12 15.03 8.62 -10.47
C ASN A 12 15.64 9.94 -9.99
N ASN A 13 14.79 10.94 -9.73
CA ASN A 13 15.20 12.21 -9.12
C ASN A 13 14.93 12.16 -7.61
N TYR A 14 15.89 12.62 -6.82
CA TYR A 14 15.79 12.73 -5.36
C TYR A 14 16.05 14.15 -4.92
N ILE A 15 15.55 14.52 -3.74
CA ILE A 15 15.97 15.72 -3.00
C ILE A 15 16.55 15.30 -1.65
N VAL A 16 17.52 16.06 -1.14
CA VAL A 16 17.98 15.89 0.24
C VAL A 16 16.94 16.48 1.18
N THR A 17 16.43 15.67 2.10
CA THR A 17 15.45 16.13 3.11
C THR A 17 16.07 16.36 4.48
N GLN A 18 17.16 15.65 4.79
CA GLN A 18 17.85 15.74 6.08
C GLN A 18 19.30 15.27 5.90
N THR A 19 20.22 15.97 6.56
CA THR A 19 21.63 15.57 6.70
C THR A 19 21.99 15.57 8.17
N ILE A 20 22.64 14.50 8.63
CA ILE A 20 23.18 14.36 9.97
C ILE A 20 24.70 14.36 9.85
N GLU A 21 25.32 15.48 10.26
CA GLU A 21 26.77 15.63 10.36
C GLU A 21 27.33 14.90 11.58
N ASN A 22 28.58 14.44 11.47
CA ASN A 22 29.30 13.68 12.51
C ASN A 22 28.52 12.43 12.95
N PHE A 23 28.00 11.67 11.98
CA PHE A 23 27.10 10.54 12.25
C PHE A 23 27.77 9.50 13.16
N SER A 24 29.03 9.14 12.87
CA SER A 24 29.81 8.16 13.64
C SER A 24 29.92 8.50 15.14
N GLN A 25 29.88 9.79 15.50
CA GLN A 25 29.97 10.26 16.87
C GLN A 25 28.62 10.29 17.59
N LYS A 26 27.51 10.39 16.85
CA LYS A 26 26.16 10.53 17.42
C LYS A 26 25.47 9.20 17.60
N SER A 27 25.57 8.29 16.64
CA SER A 27 24.97 6.96 16.68
C SER A 27 25.45 6.10 15.52
N ILE A 28 25.43 4.78 15.72
CA ILE A 28 25.64 3.79 14.64
C ILE A 28 24.31 3.34 14.02
N ASP A 29 23.19 3.72 14.63
CA ASP A 29 21.85 3.32 14.23
C ASP A 29 21.02 4.51 13.75
N VAL A 30 20.65 4.48 12.46
CA VAL A 30 19.79 5.47 11.81
C VAL A 30 18.41 5.56 12.49
N SER A 31 17.92 4.47 13.11
CA SER A 31 16.63 4.44 13.79
C SER A 31 16.56 5.34 15.04
N SER A 32 17.73 5.73 15.57
CA SER A 32 17.82 6.60 16.75
C SER A 32 17.49 8.07 16.47
N PHE A 33 17.36 8.46 15.20
CA PHE A 33 17.07 9.84 14.82
C PHE A 33 15.57 10.03 14.54
N GLU A 34 15.06 11.22 14.89
CA GLU A 34 13.74 11.64 14.45
C GLU A 34 13.78 11.87 12.94
N ILE A 35 13.07 11.01 12.21
CA ILE A 35 13.01 11.04 10.76
C ILE A 35 11.68 11.67 10.36
N GLN A 36 11.75 12.77 9.61
CA GLN A 36 10.56 13.41 9.06
C GLN A 36 9.97 12.54 7.94
N LEU A 37 9.13 11.59 8.34
CA LEU A 37 8.44 10.70 7.41
C LEU A 37 7.15 11.36 6.91
N MET A 38 6.97 11.35 5.58
CA MET A 38 5.70 11.72 4.96
C MET A 38 4.83 10.46 4.84
N PRO A 39 3.71 10.31 5.58
CA PRO A 39 2.98 9.04 5.74
C PRO A 39 2.40 8.43 4.45
N ARG A 40 2.42 9.16 3.33
CA ARG A 40 1.88 8.76 2.03
C ARG A 40 2.92 8.77 0.91
N SER A 41 4.15 9.14 1.20
CA SER A 41 5.25 9.12 0.24
C SER A 41 5.91 7.75 0.24
N ASN A 42 6.68 7.46 -0.81
CA ASN A 42 7.58 6.32 -0.79
C ASN A 42 8.64 6.48 0.30
N ARG A 43 9.16 5.33 0.74
CA ARG A 43 10.19 5.27 1.77
C ARG A 43 11.41 6.08 1.35
N PRO A 44 11.98 6.92 2.24
CA PRO A 44 13.20 7.63 1.93
C PRO A 44 14.35 6.64 1.76
N LEU A 45 15.28 6.98 0.88
CA LEU A 45 16.56 6.29 0.80
C LEU A 45 17.53 6.95 1.78
N VAL A 46 18.27 6.14 2.53
CA VAL A 46 19.28 6.66 3.46
C VAL A 46 20.66 6.20 3.06
N CYS A 47 21.60 7.14 3.06
CA CYS A 47 22.99 6.91 2.75
C CYS A 47 23.88 7.31 3.93
N ILE A 48 24.89 6.49 4.23
CA ILE A 48 26.05 6.90 5.04
C ILE A 48 27.19 7.25 4.07
N ASN A 49 27.58 8.52 4.05
CA ASN A 49 28.77 9.03 3.36
C ASN A 49 29.94 9.00 4.33
N LYS A 50 30.86 8.05 4.12
CA LYS A 50 31.98 7.81 5.05
C LYS A 50 33.03 8.92 4.98
N ASP A 51 33.29 9.48 3.80
CA ASP A 51 34.33 10.49 3.59
C ASP A 51 34.05 11.78 4.36
N ASP A 52 32.78 12.18 4.42
CA ASP A 52 32.33 13.40 5.12
C ASP A 52 31.71 13.11 6.51
N ASP A 53 31.71 11.86 6.96
CA ASP A 53 31.02 11.39 8.20
C ASP A 53 29.57 11.88 8.32
N GLN A 54 28.78 11.63 7.26
CA GLN A 54 27.40 12.10 7.13
C GLN A 54 26.41 10.97 6.94
N CYS A 55 25.22 11.11 7.54
CA CYS A 55 24.03 10.32 7.17
C CYS A 55 23.02 11.22 6.46
N VAL A 56 22.67 10.87 5.21
CA VAL A 56 21.87 11.72 4.31
C VAL A 56 20.60 10.99 3.89
N PHE A 57 19.47 11.68 4.05
CA PHE A 57 18.14 11.19 3.69
C PHE A 57 17.71 11.80 2.35
N PHE A 58 17.30 10.92 1.45
CA PHE A 58 16.86 11.25 0.11
C PHE A 58 15.39 10.88 -0.07
N GLN A 59 14.59 11.86 -0.49
CA GLN A 59 13.22 11.64 -0.89
C GLN A 59 13.13 11.63 -2.41
N GLU A 60 12.58 10.55 -2.98
CA GLU A 60 12.31 10.50 -4.42
C GLU A 60 11.21 11.51 -4.77
N VAL A 61 11.38 12.24 -5.87
CA VAL A 61 10.43 13.25 -6.33
C VAL A 61 9.95 12.99 -7.76
N ILE A 62 8.67 13.27 -7.98
CA ILE A 62 8.06 13.30 -9.30
C ILE A 62 7.97 14.75 -9.76
N LYS A 63 8.36 14.98 -11.02
CA LYS A 63 8.11 16.24 -11.74
C LYS A 63 6.89 16.05 -12.63
N ALA A 64 5.83 16.81 -12.39
CA ALA A 64 4.58 16.78 -13.16
C ALA A 64 4.16 18.19 -13.59
N LYS A 65 3.07 18.29 -14.35
CA LYS A 65 2.44 19.56 -14.71
C LYS A 65 0.95 19.51 -14.38
N ILE A 66 0.43 20.61 -13.85
CA ILE A 66 -1.00 20.88 -13.75
C ILE A 66 -1.23 22.15 -14.57
N GLU A 67 -1.95 22.02 -15.67
CA GLU A 67 -2.08 23.07 -16.69
C GLU A 67 -0.69 23.57 -17.15
N ASN A 68 -0.42 24.87 -17.01
CA ASN A 68 0.86 25.49 -17.35
C ASN A 68 1.86 25.54 -16.18
N LYS A 69 1.50 25.03 -15.00
CA LYS A 69 2.33 25.09 -13.79
C LYS A 69 3.10 23.77 -13.60
N LYS A 70 4.40 23.88 -13.35
CA LYS A 70 5.25 22.74 -12.98
C LYS A 70 5.04 22.42 -11.50
N LEU A 71 4.90 21.13 -11.18
CA LEU A 71 4.76 20.61 -9.83
C LEU A 71 5.90 19.63 -9.56
N ASN A 72 6.62 19.82 -8.46
CA ASN A 72 7.60 18.87 -7.96
C ASN A 72 7.16 18.44 -6.56
N PHE A 73 7.00 17.14 -6.35
CA PHE A 73 6.48 16.61 -5.09
C PHE A 73 7.07 15.23 -4.79
N ALA A 74 7.09 14.84 -3.53
CA ALA A 74 7.54 13.51 -3.11
C ALA A 74 6.71 12.42 -3.82
N ARG A 75 7.39 11.41 -4.34
CA ARG A 75 6.73 10.28 -5.00
C ARG A 75 5.76 9.62 -4.02
N PRO A 76 4.47 9.47 -4.37
CA PRO A 76 3.52 8.80 -3.51
C PRO A 76 3.81 7.30 -3.43
N ASN A 77 3.41 6.69 -2.32
CA ASN A 77 3.31 5.24 -2.20
C ASN A 77 1.85 4.83 -2.41
N GLU A 78 1.58 4.05 -3.47
CA GLU A 78 0.21 3.65 -3.85
C GLU A 78 -0.47 2.78 -2.79
N ILE A 79 0.29 1.98 -2.03
CA ILE A 79 -0.24 1.19 -0.91
C ILE A 79 -0.71 2.15 0.19
N SER A 80 0.12 3.13 0.57
CA SER A 80 -0.26 4.16 1.55
C SER A 80 -1.45 5.02 1.10
N LEU A 81 -1.50 5.42 -0.18
CA LEU A 81 -2.62 6.19 -0.71
C LEU A 81 -3.92 5.39 -0.61
N SER A 82 -3.90 4.13 -1.03
CA SER A 82 -5.06 3.24 -0.99
C SER A 82 -5.52 3.00 0.45
N MET A 83 -4.60 2.69 1.37
CA MET A 83 -4.90 2.54 2.80
C MET A 83 -5.43 3.83 3.42
N SER A 84 -4.93 5.00 3.02
CA SER A 84 -5.42 6.29 3.51
C SER A 84 -6.86 6.54 3.11
N ILE A 85 -7.23 6.21 1.86
CA ILE A 85 -8.61 6.32 1.37
C ILE A 85 -9.51 5.37 2.16
N ALA A 86 -9.14 4.08 2.22
CA ALA A 86 -9.92 3.06 2.91
C ALA A 86 -10.15 3.41 4.39
N ARG A 87 -9.12 3.87 5.12
CA ARG A 87 -9.26 4.23 6.54
C ARG A 87 -10.18 5.44 6.75
N LYS A 88 -10.05 6.50 5.93
CA LYS A 88 -10.92 7.68 6.01
C LYS A 88 -12.37 7.32 5.73
N SER A 89 -12.61 6.50 4.72
CA SER A 89 -13.95 6.03 4.38
C SER A 89 -14.52 5.09 5.44
N LEU A 90 -13.69 4.25 6.06
CA LEU A 90 -14.12 3.41 7.18
C LEU A 90 -14.60 4.28 8.34
N GLN A 91 -13.81 5.27 8.75
CA GLN A 91 -14.19 6.20 9.81
C GLN A 91 -15.50 6.92 9.48
N LYS A 92 -15.62 7.47 8.27
CA LYS A 92 -16.83 8.18 7.85
C LYS A 92 -18.06 7.26 7.79
N SER A 93 -17.91 6.02 7.31
CA SER A 93 -19.01 5.04 7.30
C SER A 93 -19.47 4.68 8.71
N GLN A 94 -18.55 4.56 9.67
CA GLN A 94 -18.87 4.31 11.08
C GLN A 94 -19.63 5.48 11.72
N GLU A 95 -19.24 6.72 11.39
CA GLU A 95 -19.94 7.93 11.83
C GLU A 95 -21.37 7.98 11.28
N ILE A 96 -21.55 7.72 9.98
CA ILE A 96 -22.88 7.68 9.33
C ILE A 96 -23.74 6.57 9.93
N ARG A 97 -23.20 5.35 10.06
CA ARG A 97 -23.91 4.21 10.67
C ARG A 97 -24.37 4.53 12.09
N SER A 98 -23.51 5.16 12.89
CA SER A 98 -23.85 5.56 14.26
C SER A 98 -25.00 6.58 14.28
N LYS A 99 -25.05 7.52 13.34
CA LYS A 99 -26.16 8.47 13.19
C LYS A 99 -27.45 7.76 12.76
N LEU A 100 -27.38 6.85 11.80
CA LEU A 100 -28.53 6.04 11.36
C LEU A 100 -29.11 5.21 12.52
N ILE A 101 -28.28 4.47 13.26
CA ILE A 101 -28.74 3.68 14.42
C ILE A 101 -29.39 4.58 15.48
N LYS A 102 -28.83 5.76 15.74
CA LYS A 102 -29.45 6.74 16.66
C LYS A 102 -30.82 7.21 16.17
N LYS A 103 -30.99 7.43 14.85
CA LYS A 103 -32.30 7.77 14.26
C LYS A 103 -33.31 6.63 14.41
N PHE A 104 -32.88 5.38 14.31
CA PHE A 104 -33.74 4.21 14.55
C PHE A 104 -34.23 4.13 16.00
N GLY A 105 -33.42 4.54 16.97
CA GLY A 105 -33.78 4.47 18.38
C GLY A 105 -34.13 3.03 18.80
N ASN A 106 -35.33 2.83 19.34
CA ASN A 106 -35.84 1.51 19.73
C ASN A 106 -36.65 0.81 18.62
N ALA A 107 -36.84 1.45 17.46
CA ALA A 107 -37.60 0.86 16.36
C ALA A 107 -36.83 -0.31 15.75
N LYS A 108 -37.52 -1.44 15.51
CA LYS A 108 -36.94 -2.61 14.84
C LYS A 108 -36.92 -2.48 13.32
N THR A 109 -37.80 -1.64 12.78
CA THR A 109 -37.99 -1.39 11.36
C THR A 109 -38.13 0.11 11.13
N MET A 110 -37.50 0.59 10.06
CA MET A 110 -37.64 1.96 9.60
C MET A 110 -37.73 1.93 8.08
N ASP A 111 -38.84 2.45 7.58
CA ASP A 111 -39.05 2.64 6.16
C ASP A 111 -38.42 3.97 5.73
N LEU A 112 -37.46 3.90 4.80
CA LEU A 112 -36.73 5.06 4.29
C LEU A 112 -37.04 5.21 2.80
N PHE A 113 -38.00 6.07 2.49
CA PHE A 113 -38.44 6.36 1.11
C PHE A 113 -38.34 7.84 0.75
N ASP A 114 -37.86 8.68 1.67
CA ASP A 114 -37.69 10.12 1.49
C ASP A 114 -36.20 10.49 1.45
N HIS A 115 -35.89 11.79 1.60
CA HIS A 115 -34.53 12.31 1.64
C HIS A 115 -33.60 11.63 2.69
N HIS A 116 -34.13 10.93 3.69
CA HIS A 116 -33.33 10.18 4.66
C HIS A 116 -32.71 8.90 4.06
N VAL A 117 -33.16 8.45 2.89
CA VAL A 117 -32.49 7.36 2.15
C VAL A 117 -31.06 7.75 1.73
N ASN A 118 -30.77 9.04 1.57
CA ASN A 118 -29.44 9.53 1.21
C ASN A 118 -28.37 9.17 2.24
N ASP A 119 -28.72 9.11 3.53
CA ASP A 119 -27.76 8.69 4.57
C ASP A 119 -27.33 7.22 4.36
N VAL A 120 -28.22 6.37 3.84
CA VAL A 120 -27.91 4.99 3.51
C VAL A 120 -27.02 4.93 2.27
N TYR A 121 -27.29 5.77 1.26
CA TYR A 121 -26.46 5.85 0.05
C TYR A 121 -25.06 6.35 0.38
N ASP A 122 -24.93 7.43 1.15
CA ASP A 122 -23.64 7.94 1.63
C ASP A 122 -22.86 6.88 2.40
N TYR A 123 -23.53 6.08 3.24
CA TYR A 123 -22.90 4.95 3.92
C TYR A 123 -22.39 3.91 2.92
N LEU A 124 -23.21 3.47 1.97
CA LEU A 124 -22.85 2.48 0.97
C LEU A 124 -21.68 2.95 0.10
N GLU A 125 -21.65 4.22 -0.28
CA GLU A 125 -20.54 4.83 -1.03
C GLU A 125 -19.23 4.75 -0.24
N GLU A 126 -19.25 5.09 1.05
CA GLU A 126 -18.06 4.99 1.89
C GLU A 126 -17.62 3.53 2.09
N VAL A 127 -18.55 2.60 2.30
CA VAL A 127 -18.20 1.16 2.42
C VAL A 127 -17.60 0.63 1.12
N GLN A 128 -18.15 0.99 -0.05
CA GLN A 128 -17.57 0.58 -1.33
C GLN A 128 -16.13 1.10 -1.49
N LYS A 129 -15.85 2.35 -1.07
CA LYS A 129 -14.47 2.86 -1.03
C LYS A 129 -13.58 2.04 -0.11
N VAL A 130 -14.05 1.63 1.08
CA VAL A 130 -13.30 0.74 1.98
C VAL A 130 -12.93 -0.55 1.27
N ILE A 131 -13.90 -1.24 0.66
CA ILE A 131 -13.68 -2.54 0.00
C ILE A 131 -12.70 -2.42 -1.17
N ILE A 132 -12.97 -1.49 -2.10
CA ILE A 132 -12.16 -1.31 -3.32
C ILE A 132 -10.72 -0.95 -2.95
N PHE A 133 -10.52 0.05 -2.08
CA PHE A 133 -9.18 0.54 -1.79
C PHE A 133 -8.40 -0.36 -0.83
N SER A 134 -9.06 -1.13 0.04
CA SER A 134 -8.38 -2.18 0.81
C SER A 134 -7.83 -3.26 -0.12
N TYR A 135 -8.65 -3.76 -1.04
CA TYR A 135 -8.18 -4.78 -1.98
C TYR A 135 -7.10 -4.22 -2.93
N LYS A 136 -7.25 -2.98 -3.42
CA LYS A 136 -6.23 -2.30 -4.23
C LYS A 136 -4.89 -2.18 -3.51
N ALA A 137 -4.88 -1.91 -2.21
CA ALA A 137 -3.65 -1.84 -1.42
C ALA A 137 -2.91 -3.19 -1.44
N ILE A 138 -3.64 -4.30 -1.26
CA ILE A 138 -3.08 -5.66 -1.32
C ILE A 138 -2.54 -5.99 -2.72
N GLU A 139 -3.32 -5.69 -3.77
CA GLU A 139 -2.92 -5.95 -5.16
C GLU A 139 -1.65 -5.16 -5.55
N THR A 140 -1.60 -3.89 -5.16
CA THR A 140 -0.44 -3.02 -5.36
C THR A 140 0.79 -3.56 -4.62
N MET A 141 0.62 -4.02 -3.38
CA MET A 141 1.68 -4.66 -2.60
C MET A 141 2.21 -5.91 -3.29
N CYS A 142 1.32 -6.77 -3.79
CA CYS A 142 1.70 -7.99 -4.49
C CYS A 142 2.53 -7.70 -5.74
N ASN A 143 2.08 -6.77 -6.59
CA ASN A 143 2.79 -6.42 -7.82
C ASN A 143 4.15 -5.78 -7.50
N SER A 144 4.21 -4.91 -6.50
CA SER A 144 5.47 -4.25 -6.10
C SER A 144 6.48 -5.20 -5.43
N ALA A 145 5.99 -6.26 -4.78
CA ALA A 145 6.81 -7.27 -4.10
C ALA A 145 7.49 -8.26 -5.06
N ILE A 146 7.05 -8.34 -6.32
CA ILE A 146 7.59 -9.30 -7.30
C ILE A 146 8.85 -8.73 -7.96
N PRO A 147 10.03 -9.40 -7.80
CA PRO A 147 11.26 -9.00 -8.48
C PRO A 147 11.14 -9.08 -10.00
N GLU A 148 11.91 -8.27 -10.71
CA GLU A 148 11.84 -8.17 -12.18
C GLU A 148 12.25 -9.50 -12.86
N GLU A 149 13.22 -10.18 -12.28
CA GLU A 149 13.78 -11.45 -12.72
C GLU A 149 12.96 -12.68 -12.26
N TYR A 150 11.92 -12.49 -11.45
CA TYR A 150 11.10 -13.60 -10.97
C TYR A 150 10.24 -14.19 -12.10
N THR A 151 10.19 -15.52 -12.15
CA THR A 151 9.33 -16.25 -13.09
C THR A 151 8.44 -17.23 -12.35
N TYR A 152 7.20 -17.37 -12.81
CA TYR A 152 6.20 -18.27 -12.24
C TYR A 152 5.81 -19.33 -13.25
N LYS A 153 5.82 -20.60 -12.84
CA LYS A 153 5.31 -21.72 -13.64
C LYS A 153 3.86 -21.97 -13.27
N ASN A 154 2.96 -21.73 -14.23
CA ASN A 154 1.54 -21.99 -14.08
C ASN A 154 1.20 -23.35 -14.72
N ASP A 155 0.87 -24.34 -13.90
CA ASP A 155 0.51 -25.68 -14.37
C ASP A 155 -0.91 -25.67 -14.94
N LEU A 156 -1.01 -25.64 -16.27
CA LEU A 156 -2.30 -25.44 -16.95
C LEU A 156 -3.08 -26.73 -17.19
N THR A 157 -2.43 -27.90 -17.16
CA THR A 157 -3.11 -29.18 -17.40
C THR A 157 -2.44 -30.37 -16.73
N LYS A 158 -3.23 -31.44 -16.51
CA LYS A 158 -2.77 -32.77 -16.04
C LYS A 158 -1.76 -33.48 -16.99
N LYS A 159 -1.34 -32.84 -18.10
CA LYS A 159 -0.45 -33.39 -19.13
C LYS A 159 0.99 -32.84 -19.08
N GLY A 160 1.37 -32.14 -18.00
CA GLY A 160 2.74 -31.65 -17.81
C GLY A 160 3.11 -30.44 -18.68
N ILE A 161 2.12 -29.75 -19.25
CA ILE A 161 2.32 -28.49 -19.96
C ILE A 161 2.16 -27.35 -18.95
N TYR A 162 3.18 -26.49 -18.86
CA TYR A 162 3.20 -25.30 -18.02
C TYR A 162 3.46 -24.06 -18.86
N GLU A 163 2.81 -22.95 -18.49
CA GLU A 163 3.20 -21.62 -18.97
C GLU A 163 4.20 -21.01 -17.99
N VAL A 164 5.20 -20.32 -18.54
CA VAL A 164 6.14 -19.53 -17.74
C VAL A 164 5.74 -18.08 -17.87
N TYR A 165 5.36 -17.48 -16.74
CA TYR A 165 5.03 -16.07 -16.66
C TYR A 165 6.22 -15.29 -16.12
N ASP A 166 6.63 -14.27 -16.85
CA ASP A 166 7.47 -13.20 -16.33
C ASP A 166 6.66 -12.25 -15.41
N LYS A 167 7.31 -11.25 -14.82
CA LYS A 167 6.64 -10.28 -13.95
C LYS A 167 5.44 -9.61 -14.61
N THR A 168 5.56 -9.16 -15.87
CA THR A 168 4.46 -8.47 -16.57
C THR A 168 3.26 -9.39 -16.75
N ALA A 169 3.50 -10.65 -17.11
CA ALA A 169 2.47 -11.66 -17.23
C ALA A 169 1.85 -12.02 -15.86
N ILE A 170 2.66 -12.12 -14.80
CA ILE A 170 2.17 -12.35 -13.44
C ILE A 170 1.25 -11.20 -13.00
N GLU A 171 1.68 -9.96 -13.17
CA GLU A 171 0.92 -8.78 -12.77
C GLU A 171 -0.46 -8.75 -13.45
N ARG A 172 -0.51 -9.11 -14.74
CA ARG A 172 -1.72 -9.04 -15.58
C ARG A 172 -2.66 -10.23 -15.47
N TRP A 173 -2.14 -11.46 -15.37
CA TRP A 173 -2.93 -12.67 -15.56
C TRP A 173 -3.07 -13.54 -14.31
N VAL A 174 -2.19 -13.37 -13.32
CA VAL A 174 -2.28 -14.15 -12.08
C VAL A 174 -3.18 -13.43 -11.08
N SER A 175 -4.10 -14.17 -10.48
CA SER A 175 -5.00 -13.62 -9.47
C SER A 175 -4.23 -13.13 -8.23
N THR A 176 -4.73 -12.10 -7.55
CA THR A 176 -4.14 -11.61 -6.29
C THR A 176 -4.12 -12.70 -5.23
N THR A 177 -5.15 -13.54 -5.15
CA THR A 177 -5.16 -14.73 -4.27
C THR A 177 -3.99 -15.67 -4.56
N ASP A 178 -3.70 -15.97 -5.83
CA ASP A 178 -2.56 -16.84 -6.18
C ASP A 178 -1.23 -16.15 -5.91
N LYS A 179 -1.12 -14.85 -6.19
CA LYS A 179 0.07 -14.06 -5.84
C LYS A 179 0.38 -14.19 -4.35
N ILE A 180 -0.62 -13.98 -3.50
CA ILE A 180 -0.48 -14.04 -2.03
C ILE A 180 -0.24 -15.46 -1.51
N SER A 181 -0.94 -16.46 -2.05
CA SER A 181 -0.94 -17.80 -1.46
C SER A 181 0.20 -18.69 -1.97
N LYS A 182 0.77 -18.37 -3.13
CA LYS A 182 1.78 -19.19 -3.83
C LYS A 182 3.05 -18.40 -4.17
N ILE A 183 2.93 -17.26 -4.84
CA ILE A 183 4.09 -16.53 -5.39
C ILE A 183 4.88 -15.80 -4.31
N LEU A 184 4.24 -14.91 -3.54
CA LEU A 184 4.91 -14.16 -2.48
C LEU A 184 5.54 -15.10 -1.42
N PRO A 185 4.87 -16.18 -0.97
CA PRO A 185 5.50 -17.16 -0.09
C PRO A 185 6.76 -17.81 -0.69
N SER A 186 6.80 -18.05 -2.00
CA SER A 186 8.00 -18.54 -2.69
C SER A 186 9.11 -17.49 -2.72
N ILE A 187 8.78 -16.21 -2.91
CA ILE A 187 9.76 -15.11 -2.96
C ILE A 187 10.36 -14.89 -1.57
N TYR A 188 9.51 -14.76 -0.54
CA TYR A 188 9.91 -14.47 0.84
C TYR A 188 10.33 -15.71 1.64
N LYS A 189 10.21 -16.91 1.04
CA LYS A 189 10.47 -18.20 1.71
C LYS A 189 9.68 -18.34 3.02
N CYS A 190 8.42 -17.89 3.00
CA CYS A 190 7.53 -17.93 4.15
C CYS A 190 6.39 -18.93 3.95
N THR A 191 5.59 -19.13 4.99
CA THR A 191 4.39 -19.96 4.88
C THR A 191 3.31 -19.25 4.07
N SER A 192 2.35 -19.99 3.54
CA SER A 192 1.19 -19.36 2.90
C SER A 192 0.29 -18.73 3.99
N PRO A 193 -0.21 -17.50 3.82
CA PRO A 193 -1.13 -16.89 4.78
C PRO A 193 -2.52 -17.54 4.74
N SER A 194 -2.78 -18.53 3.87
CA SER A 194 -4.08 -19.19 3.73
C SER A 194 -4.59 -19.87 5.00
N LYS A 195 -3.69 -20.18 5.94
CA LYS A 195 -4.03 -20.76 7.25
C LYS A 195 -4.19 -19.72 8.36
N LYS A 196 -4.01 -18.42 8.08
CA LYS A 196 -4.15 -17.35 9.06
C LYS A 196 -5.62 -17.02 9.30
N SER A 197 -5.95 -16.57 10.51
CA SER A 197 -7.33 -16.25 10.92
C SER A 197 -7.99 -15.17 10.08
N PHE A 198 -7.21 -14.25 9.49
CA PHE A 198 -7.73 -13.19 8.62
C PHE A 198 -8.00 -13.64 7.18
N TRP A 199 -7.61 -14.87 6.78
CA TRP A 199 -7.73 -15.33 5.39
C TRP A 199 -9.16 -15.36 4.89
N GLY A 200 -10.10 -15.85 5.69
CA GLY A 200 -11.52 -15.90 5.32
C GLY A 200 -12.10 -14.52 5.03
N HIS A 201 -11.77 -13.54 5.86
CA HIS A 201 -12.18 -12.14 5.64
C HIS A 201 -11.52 -11.53 4.41
N PHE A 202 -10.25 -11.86 4.11
CA PHE A 202 -9.60 -11.45 2.86
C PHE A 202 -10.31 -12.04 1.63
N LYS A 203 -10.69 -13.32 1.67
CA LYS A 203 -11.43 -13.95 0.57
C LYS A 203 -12.79 -13.29 0.36
N LYS A 204 -13.48 -12.93 1.45
CA LYS A 204 -14.73 -12.17 1.36
C LYS A 204 -14.53 -10.75 0.82
N LEU A 205 -13.44 -10.07 1.21
CA LEU A 205 -13.05 -8.77 0.66
C LEU A 205 -12.84 -8.86 -0.87
N GLU A 206 -12.16 -9.91 -1.36
CA GLU A 206 -11.98 -10.16 -2.80
C GLU A 206 -13.31 -10.37 -3.54
N GLU A 207 -14.18 -11.21 -2.97
CA GLU A 207 -15.51 -11.49 -3.50
C GLU A 207 -16.32 -10.19 -3.63
N LEU A 208 -16.42 -9.42 -2.55
CA LEU A 208 -17.13 -8.14 -2.53
C LEU A 208 -16.55 -7.14 -3.53
N ARG A 209 -15.22 -7.04 -3.63
CA ARG A 209 -14.57 -6.19 -4.64
C ARG A 209 -15.05 -6.58 -6.04
N ASN A 210 -15.03 -7.88 -6.36
CA ASN A 210 -15.40 -8.38 -7.67
C ASN A 210 -16.88 -8.08 -7.97
N GLU A 211 -17.77 -8.24 -7.01
CA GLU A 211 -19.20 -7.93 -7.17
C GLU A 211 -19.45 -6.42 -7.34
N ILE A 212 -18.73 -5.56 -6.64
CA ILE A 212 -18.83 -4.10 -6.79
C ILE A 212 -18.31 -3.64 -8.17
N VAL A 213 -17.17 -4.18 -8.61
CA VAL A 213 -16.54 -3.75 -9.88
C VAL A 213 -17.23 -4.36 -11.11
N HIS A 214 -17.68 -5.61 -10.99
CA HIS A 214 -18.33 -6.35 -12.07
C HIS A 214 -19.79 -6.63 -11.74
N SER A 215 -20.51 -5.60 -11.30
CA SER A 215 -21.90 -5.73 -10.85
C SER A 215 -22.78 -6.42 -11.88
N LYS A 216 -23.37 -7.55 -11.48
CA LYS A 216 -24.38 -8.27 -12.24
C LYS A 216 -25.77 -7.87 -11.74
N SER A 217 -26.74 -7.81 -12.65
CA SER A 217 -28.13 -7.44 -12.32
C SER A 217 -28.83 -8.40 -11.35
N SER A 218 -28.33 -9.63 -11.20
CA SER A 218 -28.95 -10.69 -10.40
C SER A 218 -28.51 -10.75 -8.93
N SER A 219 -27.52 -9.94 -8.50
CA SER A 219 -26.85 -10.10 -7.20
C SER A 219 -26.99 -8.90 -6.25
N THR A 220 -27.89 -7.96 -6.54
CA THR A 220 -27.92 -6.65 -5.86
C THR A 220 -28.37 -6.71 -4.39
N SER A 221 -29.37 -7.54 -4.03
CA SER A 221 -29.88 -7.57 -2.64
C SER A 221 -28.91 -8.21 -1.66
N THR A 222 -28.30 -9.34 -2.02
CA THR A 222 -27.30 -10.03 -1.18
C THR A 222 -26.07 -9.16 -0.96
N LEU A 223 -25.55 -8.54 -2.03
CA LEU A 223 -24.43 -7.60 -1.93
C LEU A 223 -24.76 -6.45 -0.97
N LEU A 224 -25.91 -5.78 -1.16
CA LEU A 224 -26.30 -4.67 -0.30
C LEU A 224 -26.44 -5.09 1.17
N SER A 225 -27.00 -6.27 1.44
CA SER A 225 -27.09 -6.81 2.80
C SER A 225 -25.72 -7.02 3.42
N GLU A 226 -24.74 -7.49 2.66
CA GLU A 226 -23.37 -7.66 3.14
C GLU A 226 -22.67 -6.31 3.36
N LEU A 227 -22.86 -5.34 2.47
CA LEU A 227 -22.31 -3.99 2.64
C LEU A 227 -22.89 -3.27 3.87
N LEU A 228 -24.10 -3.62 4.29
CA LEU A 228 -24.75 -3.10 5.51
C LEU A 228 -24.41 -3.89 6.78
N SER A 229 -23.63 -4.97 6.68
CA SER A 229 -23.29 -5.83 7.81
C SER A 229 -22.32 -5.14 8.77
N ASN A 230 -22.09 -5.75 9.94
CA ASN A 230 -21.10 -5.26 10.91
C ASN A 230 -19.67 -5.73 10.59
N ASP A 231 -19.47 -6.46 9.49
CA ASP A 231 -18.19 -7.12 9.18
C ASP A 231 -17.24 -6.25 8.35
N ILE A 232 -17.65 -5.04 7.94
CA ILE A 232 -16.82 -4.12 7.16
C ILE A 232 -15.46 -3.86 7.83
N ASN A 233 -15.45 -3.71 9.16
CA ASN A 233 -14.21 -3.54 9.91
C ASN A 233 -13.32 -4.79 9.84
N LYS A 234 -13.90 -6.00 9.85
CA LYS A 234 -13.14 -7.25 9.72
C LYS A 234 -12.50 -7.37 8.35
N TYR A 235 -13.18 -6.94 7.29
CA TYR A 235 -12.64 -6.93 5.93
C TYR A 235 -11.48 -5.94 5.81
N PHE A 236 -11.63 -4.71 6.32
CA PHE A 236 -10.52 -3.75 6.39
C PHE A 236 -9.33 -4.29 7.20
N ASN A 237 -9.56 -4.82 8.40
CA ASN A 237 -8.51 -5.38 9.24
C ASN A 237 -7.82 -6.58 8.56
N SER A 238 -8.52 -7.35 7.73
CA SER A 238 -7.90 -8.43 6.98
C SER A 238 -6.86 -7.93 5.97
N CYS A 239 -7.08 -6.74 5.40
CA CYS A 239 -6.10 -6.06 4.56
C CYS A 239 -4.89 -5.62 5.38
N GLU A 240 -5.10 -4.96 6.53
CA GLU A 240 -3.99 -4.55 7.41
C GLU A 240 -3.13 -5.74 7.82
N ASN A 241 -3.77 -6.83 8.26
CA ASN A 241 -3.06 -8.05 8.68
C ASN A 241 -2.33 -8.73 7.51
N MET A 242 -2.90 -8.70 6.30
CA MET A 242 -2.24 -9.23 5.11
C MET A 242 -0.99 -8.43 4.75
N LEU A 243 -1.06 -7.10 4.79
CA LEU A 243 0.09 -6.23 4.54
C LEU A 243 1.17 -6.47 5.61
N LEU A 244 0.78 -6.47 6.88
CA LEU A 244 1.69 -6.71 8.01
C LEU A 244 2.42 -8.05 7.88
N TYR A 245 1.70 -9.11 7.52
CA TYR A 245 2.25 -10.45 7.34
C TYR A 245 3.47 -10.48 6.41
N PHE A 246 3.41 -9.81 5.26
CA PHE A 246 4.55 -9.78 4.33
C PHE A 246 5.60 -8.75 4.72
N TYR A 247 5.21 -7.66 5.36
CA TYR A 247 6.17 -6.61 5.77
C TYR A 247 7.10 -7.10 6.86
N GLU A 248 6.63 -7.99 7.74
CA GLU A 248 7.47 -8.66 8.73
C GLU A 248 8.55 -9.56 8.10
N HIS A 249 8.32 -10.06 6.89
CA HIS A 249 9.28 -10.90 6.16
C HIS A 249 10.31 -10.12 5.35
N ASP A 250 10.02 -8.86 5.00
CA ASP A 250 10.96 -7.95 4.32
C ASP A 250 10.76 -6.52 4.81
N LYS A 251 11.29 -6.25 6.01
CA LYS A 251 11.18 -4.95 6.67
C LYS A 251 11.91 -3.83 5.94
N LYS A 252 12.85 -4.15 5.06
CA LYS A 252 13.71 -3.20 4.33
C LYS A 252 13.23 -2.91 2.91
N ASN A 253 12.19 -3.59 2.43
CA ASN A 253 11.63 -3.39 1.10
C ASN A 253 11.28 -1.91 0.84
N SER A 254 11.91 -1.31 -0.17
CA SER A 254 11.73 0.11 -0.50
C SER A 254 10.37 0.43 -1.11
N PHE A 255 9.66 -0.57 -1.65
CA PHE A 255 8.30 -0.41 -2.17
C PHE A 255 7.24 -0.42 -1.07
N PHE A 256 7.57 -0.96 0.11
CA PHE A 256 6.66 -0.96 1.24
C PHE A 256 6.64 0.42 1.91
N PRO A 257 5.46 0.89 2.33
CA PRO A 257 5.33 2.14 3.06
C PRO A 257 6.10 2.06 4.38
N VAL A 258 6.40 3.23 4.95
CA VAL A 258 7.02 3.28 6.27
C VAL A 258 5.94 3.11 7.32
N MET A 259 6.02 2.01 8.07
CA MET A 259 5.18 1.70 9.20
C MET A 259 5.98 1.83 10.48
N SER A 260 5.52 2.71 11.38
CA SER A 260 6.15 2.92 12.69
C SER A 260 6.26 1.60 13.45
N GLY A 261 7.46 1.31 13.98
CA GLY A 261 7.74 0.09 14.76
C GLY A 261 7.87 -1.21 13.95
N ILE A 262 7.65 -1.19 12.63
CA ILE A 262 7.73 -2.37 11.77
C ILE A 262 8.79 -2.20 10.69
N SER A 263 8.81 -1.05 10.01
CA SER A 263 9.73 -0.79 8.92
C SER A 263 11.13 -0.50 9.39
N GLU A 264 12.11 -1.14 8.75
CA GLU A 264 13.52 -0.81 8.88
C GLU A 264 13.93 0.03 7.67
N ILE A 265 14.67 1.10 7.92
CA ILE A 265 15.21 1.91 6.83
C ILE A 265 16.43 1.18 6.27
N ALA A 266 16.37 0.87 4.97
CA ALA A 266 17.52 0.36 4.27
C ALA A 266 18.58 1.48 4.17
N VAL A 267 19.77 1.19 4.69
CA VAL A 267 20.91 2.09 4.65
C VAL A 267 21.88 1.58 3.60
N ILE A 268 22.32 2.47 2.72
CA ILE A 268 23.39 2.22 1.77
C ILE A 268 24.64 2.93 2.27
N GLU A 269 25.77 2.22 2.30
CA GLU A 269 27.06 2.83 2.59
C GLU A 269 27.76 3.21 1.28
N TRP A 270 28.27 4.44 1.21
CA TRP A 270 29.14 4.88 0.12
C TRP A 270 30.41 5.50 0.68
N GLU A 271 31.52 5.20 0.00
CA GLU A 271 32.81 5.82 0.26
C GLU A 271 32.82 7.23 -0.34
N ASP A 272 32.62 7.35 -1.67
CA ASP A 272 32.52 8.65 -2.35
C ASP A 272 31.09 8.94 -2.86
N MET A 273 30.33 9.75 -2.12
CA MET A 273 28.99 10.19 -2.52
C MET A 273 28.99 10.92 -3.88
N LYS A 274 30.00 11.72 -4.20
CA LYS A 274 30.04 12.54 -5.43
C LYS A 274 30.18 11.67 -6.68
N SER A 275 30.74 10.47 -6.56
CA SER A 275 30.79 9.49 -7.64
C SER A 275 29.43 8.87 -7.97
N ALA A 276 28.56 8.70 -6.98
CA ALA A 276 27.26 8.02 -7.12
C ALA A 276 26.12 8.95 -7.60
N PHE A 277 26.33 10.26 -7.45
CA PHE A 277 25.28 11.24 -7.55
C PHE A 277 25.64 12.41 -8.46
N LYS A 278 24.75 12.70 -9.41
CA LYS A 278 24.83 13.93 -10.19
C LYS A 278 23.95 14.99 -9.56
N VAL A 279 24.55 16.03 -9.00
CA VAL A 279 23.84 17.24 -8.55
C VAL A 279 23.23 17.91 -9.78
N ILE A 280 21.92 18.09 -9.74
CA ILE A 280 21.16 18.85 -10.71
C ILE A 280 20.96 20.23 -10.09
N LYS A 281 21.68 21.22 -10.62
CA LYS A 281 21.33 22.63 -10.40
C LYS A 281 20.13 22.92 -11.32
N ASP A 282 19.00 23.27 -10.72
CA ASP A 282 17.92 23.94 -11.46
C ASP A 282 18.33 25.40 -11.74
#